data_AF-A0A1H3YVM7-F1
#
_entry.id   AF-A0A1H3YVM7-F1
#
_cell.length_a   1.000
_cell.length_b   1.000
_cell.length_c   1.000
_cell.angle_alpha   90.00
_cell.angle_beta   90.00
_cell.angle_gamma   90.00
#
_symmetry.space_group_name_H-M   'P 1'
#
loop_
_entity.id
_entity.type
_entity.pdbx_description
1 polymer ?
#
loop_
_entity_poly.entity_id
_entity_poly.type
_entity_poly.pdbx_seq_one_letter_code
_entity_poly.pdbx_strand_id
1 'polypeptide(L)'
;MAEFAPFANGNWDGAALKTVMAIGIYCNNRGIFERAIRYYVNGWGNGSLTNYIINDQGQVQETGRDQAHSQLGIGMLAECSEMAWHQGLDLYSYAGNRLLKGFEYTARYNLGDNGIPYTPAIDRTGKYLHQRPSEIARGNLRAVYEQVYNHYVKRMGLNAPYIARAAEKLRPEGPGNPGADHPGYGTLFYTIDSPAAQHLPAPITMLSPAGLQLEAKPGSNLLSWVRMRGATAYKVKRAEKREGPFVTIGVAEENIFSDSGIKNGKLYYYTVTGTGNNGESLPSFPVSGYGGGLPRDWHNIDIGSVNKPGYALAGEDIFRIEAGGMLKDSLPPAFNYTYRKLKKNDEMIMELYPQPSSQFTAVGPMVRADLREASPFLALLIRPVVAKELEAPNWFAELSQGSGAGTSAIISRQALAAPAVTNGRLTGRYWIKITRKGNLLTGWGSDDGHSWRQLGESRWTTGAPLLLGIAAASNIANTTTVRVAVK
;
A
#
# COMPACT_ATOMS: atom_id res chain seq x y z
N MET A 1 -12.76 -10.67 -2.58
CA MET A 1 -13.11 -9.25 -2.37
C MET A 1 -11.86 -8.40 -2.50
N ALA A 2 -11.91 -7.32 -3.26
CA ALA A 2 -10.94 -6.24 -3.14
C ALA A 2 -11.26 -5.48 -1.86
N GLU A 3 -10.33 -5.49 -0.90
CA GLU A 3 -10.58 -5.02 0.47
C GLU A 3 -10.45 -3.50 0.61
N PHE A 4 -9.81 -2.86 -0.37
CA PHE A 4 -9.44 -1.45 -0.38
C PHE A 4 -9.73 -0.85 -1.77
N ALA A 5 -9.68 0.48 -1.87
CA ALA A 5 -9.96 1.22 -3.11
C ALA A 5 -8.72 2.00 -3.59
N PRO A 6 -7.59 1.34 -3.87
CA PRO A 6 -6.33 2.01 -4.20
C PRO A 6 -6.36 2.76 -5.53
N PHE A 7 -7.41 2.55 -6.33
CA PHE A 7 -7.67 3.21 -7.61
C PHE A 7 -8.37 4.57 -7.47
N ALA A 8 -8.80 4.96 -6.27
CA ALA A 8 -9.56 6.18 -6.03
C ALA A 8 -8.78 7.21 -5.18
N ASN A 9 -9.35 8.41 -5.01
CA ASN A 9 -8.85 9.38 -4.03
C ASN A 9 -8.81 8.79 -2.62
N GLY A 10 -7.96 9.32 -1.76
CA GLY A 10 -7.67 8.69 -0.48
C GLY A 10 -8.86 8.56 0.47
N ASN A 11 -9.88 9.42 0.41
CA ASN A 11 -11.07 9.26 1.27
C ASN A 11 -11.87 7.97 0.99
N TRP A 12 -12.00 7.53 -0.26
CA TRP A 12 -12.70 6.29 -0.61
C TRP A 12 -11.98 5.08 0.00
N ASP A 13 -10.66 5.14 -0.08
CA ASP A 13 -9.77 4.13 0.45
C ASP A 13 -9.74 4.16 1.99
N GLY A 14 -9.81 5.34 2.59
CA GLY A 14 -10.00 5.55 4.03
C GLY A 14 -11.33 5.00 4.55
N ALA A 15 -12.42 5.15 3.78
CA ALA A 15 -13.73 4.60 4.11
C ALA A 15 -13.71 3.06 4.11
N ALA A 16 -13.09 2.47 3.08
CA ALA A 16 -12.87 1.03 3.01
C ALA A 16 -11.99 0.54 4.18
N LEU A 17 -10.87 1.22 4.45
CA LEU A 17 -9.97 0.91 5.55
C LEU A 17 -10.69 0.90 6.90
N LYS A 18 -11.44 1.95 7.21
CA LYS A 18 -12.25 2.03 8.43
C LYS A 18 -13.22 0.86 8.54
N THR A 19 -13.93 0.56 7.45
CA THR A 19 -14.90 -0.53 7.40
C THR A 19 -14.24 -1.89 7.64
N VAL A 20 -13.12 -2.17 6.98
CA VAL A 20 -12.35 -3.42 7.15
C VAL A 20 -11.87 -3.55 8.60
N MET A 21 -11.36 -2.46 9.20
CA MET A 21 -10.93 -2.48 10.61
C MET A 21 -12.09 -2.80 11.55
N ALA A 22 -13.23 -2.11 11.38
CA ALA A 22 -14.42 -2.30 12.20
C ALA A 22 -14.97 -3.74 12.08
N ILE A 23 -15.04 -4.30 10.86
CA ILE A 23 -15.44 -5.70 10.63
C ILE A 23 -14.46 -6.65 11.32
N GLY A 24 -13.15 -6.41 11.23
CA GLY A 24 -12.13 -7.22 11.89
C GLY A 24 -12.32 -7.27 13.41
N ILE A 25 -12.63 -6.12 14.03
CA ILE A 25 -12.91 -6.04 15.47
C ILE A 25 -14.24 -6.72 15.80
N TYR A 26 -15.33 -6.33 15.12
CA TYR A 26 -16.69 -6.83 15.39
C TYR A 26 -16.80 -8.34 15.25
N CYS A 27 -16.19 -8.91 14.21
CA CYS A 27 -16.19 -10.36 13.98
C CYS A 27 -15.11 -11.11 14.77
N ASN A 28 -14.36 -10.43 15.65
CA ASN A 28 -13.18 -10.97 16.34
C ASN A 28 -12.22 -11.70 15.37
N ASN A 29 -12.04 -11.14 14.18
CA ASN A 29 -11.21 -11.71 13.12
C ASN A 29 -9.89 -10.97 13.03
N ARG A 30 -8.88 -11.51 13.72
CA ARG A 30 -7.56 -10.89 13.79
C ARG A 30 -6.87 -10.74 12.42
N GLY A 31 -7.12 -11.66 11.49
CA GLY A 31 -6.55 -11.58 10.14
C GLY A 31 -7.07 -10.38 9.35
N ILE A 32 -8.36 -10.06 9.46
CA ILE A 32 -8.97 -8.87 8.84
C ILE A 32 -8.43 -7.59 9.49
N PHE A 33 -8.40 -7.54 10.83
CA PHE A 33 -7.88 -6.40 11.57
C PHE A 33 -6.41 -6.10 11.25
N GLU A 34 -5.57 -7.13 11.17
CA GLU A 34 -4.15 -6.98 10.81
C GLU A 34 -3.97 -6.39 9.40
N ARG A 35 -4.81 -6.80 8.43
CA ARG A 35 -4.77 -6.23 7.08
C ARG A 35 -5.11 -4.74 7.09
N ALA A 36 -6.12 -4.33 7.86
CA ALA A 36 -6.44 -2.92 8.04
C ALA A 36 -5.28 -2.14 8.68
N ILE A 37 -4.70 -2.63 9.78
CA ILE A 37 -3.57 -1.96 10.43
C ILE A 37 -2.39 -1.83 9.46
N ARG A 38 -1.98 -2.91 8.78
CA ARG A 38 -0.89 -2.88 7.79
C ARG A 38 -1.17 -1.90 6.65
N TYR A 39 -2.43 -1.80 6.22
CA TYR A 39 -2.83 -0.84 5.20
C TYR A 39 -2.79 0.60 5.69
N TYR A 40 -3.22 0.87 6.93
CA TYR A 40 -3.10 2.19 7.53
C TYR A 40 -1.64 2.68 7.54
N VAL A 41 -0.71 1.82 7.96
CA VAL A 41 0.70 2.20 8.16
C VAL A 41 1.58 2.13 6.91
N ASN A 42 1.23 1.29 5.93
CA ASN A 42 2.01 1.08 4.70
C ASN A 42 1.17 0.49 3.54
N GLY A 43 -0.09 0.92 3.44
CA GLY A 43 -0.95 0.62 2.30
C GLY A 43 -0.47 1.32 1.05
N TRP A 44 -0.67 0.68 -0.10
CA TRP A 44 -0.22 1.17 -1.39
C TRP A 44 -1.18 2.16 -2.06
N GLY A 45 -2.41 2.30 -1.58
CA GLY A 45 -3.35 3.32 -2.07
C GLY A 45 -3.18 4.66 -1.39
N ASN A 46 -3.97 5.64 -1.83
CA ASN A 46 -3.97 7.00 -1.28
C ASN A 46 -4.48 7.07 0.18
N GLY A 47 -5.24 6.07 0.65
CA GLY A 47 -5.84 6.08 1.99
C GLY A 47 -4.93 5.61 3.12
N SER A 48 -3.67 5.24 2.86
CA SER A 48 -2.70 4.98 3.94
C SER A 48 -2.18 6.30 4.52
N LEU A 49 -1.80 6.31 5.80
CA LEU A 49 -1.55 7.55 6.55
C LEU A 49 -0.56 8.49 5.84
N THR A 50 0.58 7.96 5.39
CA THR A 50 1.64 8.76 4.75
C THR A 50 1.41 9.03 3.27
N ASN A 51 0.47 8.33 2.63
CA ASN A 51 0.03 8.67 1.28
C ASN A 51 -1.14 9.66 1.31
N TYR A 52 -1.89 9.74 2.41
CA TYR A 52 -2.95 10.71 2.59
C TYR A 52 -2.43 12.04 3.15
N ILE A 53 -1.48 11.99 4.09
CA ILE A 53 -0.79 13.16 4.63
C ILE A 53 0.64 13.13 4.08
N ILE A 54 0.84 13.83 2.97
CA ILE A 54 1.91 13.52 2.00
C ILE A 54 3.28 14.07 2.39
N ASN A 55 3.36 14.96 3.38
CA ASN A 55 4.60 15.57 3.82
C ASN A 55 4.59 15.89 5.32
N ASP A 56 5.75 16.30 5.84
CA ASP A 56 5.91 16.63 7.27
C ASP A 56 5.25 17.94 7.69
N GLN A 57 4.81 18.76 6.74
CA GLN A 57 4.02 19.96 7.03
C GLN A 57 2.54 19.63 7.31
N GLY A 58 2.11 18.39 7.07
CA GLY A 58 0.73 17.97 7.29
C GLY A 58 -0.18 18.15 6.08
N GLN A 59 0.35 18.44 4.89
CA GLN A 59 -0.49 18.60 3.70
C GLN A 59 -1.28 17.32 3.42
N VAL A 60 -2.60 17.44 3.35
CA VAL A 60 -3.50 16.35 2.98
C VAL A 60 -3.56 16.25 1.45
N GLN A 61 -3.55 15.04 0.90
CA GLN A 61 -3.59 14.73 -0.54
C GLN A 61 -4.75 15.45 -1.24
N GLU A 62 -5.89 15.61 -0.55
CA GLU A 62 -7.10 16.24 -1.08
C GLU A 62 -7.20 17.75 -0.82
N THR A 63 -6.18 18.38 -0.22
CA THR A 63 -6.18 19.82 0.12
C THR A 63 -6.54 20.70 -1.08
N GLY A 64 -6.11 20.32 -2.28
CA GLY A 64 -6.38 21.07 -3.50
C GLY A 64 -7.66 20.66 -4.25
N ARG A 65 -8.41 19.67 -3.76
CA ARG A 65 -9.74 19.30 -4.27
C ARG A 65 -10.79 20.20 -3.63
N ASP A 66 -11.00 20.03 -2.32
CA ASP A 66 -11.86 20.86 -1.47
C ASP A 66 -11.61 20.53 0.02
N GLN A 67 -12.05 21.43 0.89
CA GLN A 67 -11.85 21.28 2.33
C GLN A 67 -12.81 20.30 2.99
N ALA A 68 -13.94 19.98 2.36
CA ALA A 68 -14.87 19.00 2.90
C ALA A 68 -14.26 17.59 2.84
N HIS A 69 -13.67 17.19 1.71
CA HIS A 69 -13.03 15.88 1.55
C HIS A 69 -11.70 15.79 2.30
N SER A 70 -10.93 16.88 2.37
CA SER A 70 -9.70 16.93 3.17
C SER A 70 -9.96 16.57 4.64
N GLN A 71 -11.00 17.18 5.23
CA GLN A 71 -11.43 16.90 6.60
C GLN A 71 -12.05 15.49 6.74
N LEU A 72 -12.80 15.04 5.73
CA LEU A 72 -13.41 13.72 5.72
C LEU A 72 -12.37 12.59 5.85
N GLY A 73 -11.34 12.59 5.00
CA GLY A 73 -10.38 11.49 4.98
C GLY A 73 -9.51 11.43 6.23
N ILE A 74 -9.07 12.57 6.78
CA ILE A 74 -8.34 12.58 8.05
C ILE A 74 -9.24 12.17 9.23
N GLY A 75 -10.54 12.48 9.18
CA GLY A 75 -11.55 11.97 10.12
C GLY A 75 -11.62 10.44 10.12
N MET A 76 -11.67 9.82 8.94
CA MET A 76 -11.66 8.35 8.80
C MET A 76 -10.38 7.71 9.35
N LEU A 77 -9.23 8.34 9.15
CA LEU A 77 -7.96 7.90 9.74
C LEU A 77 -7.92 8.08 11.25
N ALA A 78 -8.55 9.13 11.78
CA ALA A 78 -8.71 9.31 13.22
C ALA A 78 -9.57 8.20 13.82
N GLU A 79 -10.71 7.86 13.23
CA GLU A 79 -11.57 6.76 13.70
C GLU A 79 -10.82 5.42 13.72
N CYS A 80 -10.00 5.14 12.70
CA CYS A 80 -9.10 3.98 12.69
C CYS A 80 -8.11 4.02 13.87
N SER A 81 -7.61 5.21 14.20
CA SER A 81 -6.66 5.40 15.30
C SER A 81 -7.32 5.18 16.66
N GLU A 82 -8.56 5.62 16.86
CA GLU A 82 -9.31 5.36 18.10
C GLU A 82 -9.70 3.89 18.23
N MET A 83 -10.15 3.25 17.15
CA MET A 83 -10.38 1.80 17.13
C MET A 83 -9.12 1.03 17.53
N ALA A 84 -7.97 1.35 16.91
CA ALA A 84 -6.69 0.74 17.27
C ALA A 84 -6.28 1.03 18.72
N TRP A 85 -6.53 2.26 19.22
CA TRP A 85 -6.25 2.64 20.61
C TRP A 85 -6.99 1.76 21.61
N HIS A 86 -8.25 1.44 21.34
CA HIS A 86 -9.05 0.51 22.12
C HIS A 86 -8.57 -0.95 22.02
N GLN A 87 -7.91 -1.31 20.92
CA GLN A 87 -7.20 -2.60 20.78
C GLN A 87 -5.79 -2.60 21.39
N GLY A 88 -5.40 -1.52 22.10
CA GLY A 88 -4.10 -1.42 22.77
C GLY A 88 -2.95 -0.96 21.86
N LEU A 89 -3.24 -0.37 20.70
CA LEU A 89 -2.26 0.04 19.69
C LEU A 89 -2.28 1.55 19.48
N ASP A 90 -1.11 2.15 19.42
CA ASP A 90 -0.96 3.60 19.26
C ASP A 90 -0.69 3.98 17.79
N LEU A 91 -1.78 4.12 17.02
CA LEU A 91 -1.71 4.68 15.67
C LEU A 91 -1.61 6.20 15.65
N TYR A 92 -2.05 6.89 16.72
CA TYR A 92 -2.00 8.35 16.79
C TYR A 92 -0.56 8.86 16.74
N SER A 93 0.37 8.19 17.42
CA SER A 93 1.79 8.56 17.39
C SER A 93 2.56 8.12 16.14
N TYR A 94 1.94 7.28 15.30
CA TYR A 94 2.61 6.69 14.14
C TYR A 94 3.15 7.76 13.17
N ALA A 95 4.34 7.48 12.60
CA ALA A 95 5.07 8.37 11.69
C ALA A 95 5.30 9.78 12.27
N GLY A 96 5.58 9.87 13.58
CA GLY A 96 5.89 11.13 14.27
C GLY A 96 4.66 12.04 14.38
N ASN A 97 3.55 11.48 14.89
CA ASN A 97 2.25 12.14 14.98
C ASN A 97 1.75 12.64 13.61
N ARG A 98 1.90 11.84 12.54
CA ARG A 98 1.55 12.29 11.18
C ARG A 98 0.08 12.70 11.07
N LEU A 99 -0.81 12.00 11.78
CA LEU A 99 -2.24 12.35 11.84
C LEU A 99 -2.47 13.72 12.50
N LEU A 100 -1.81 14.03 13.63
CA LEU A 100 -1.87 15.34 14.27
C LEU A 100 -1.46 16.45 13.30
N LYS A 101 -0.33 16.26 12.59
CA LYS A 101 0.17 17.23 11.60
C LYS A 101 -0.88 17.51 10.52
N GLY A 102 -1.56 16.47 10.03
CA GLY A 102 -2.66 16.62 9.07
C GLY A 102 -3.82 17.45 9.61
N PHE A 103 -4.28 17.16 10.84
CA PHE A 103 -5.36 17.91 11.46
C PHE A 103 -4.99 19.36 11.77
N GLU A 104 -3.79 19.63 12.30
CA GLU A 104 -3.31 20.99 12.56
C GLU A 104 -3.20 21.80 11.26
N TYR A 105 -2.65 21.20 10.20
CA TYR A 105 -2.55 21.82 8.87
C TYR A 105 -3.93 22.16 8.30
N THR A 106 -4.86 21.20 8.30
CA THR A 106 -6.21 21.38 7.76
C THR A 106 -7.01 22.39 8.59
N ALA A 107 -6.93 22.32 9.93
CA ALA A 107 -7.59 23.28 10.81
C ALA A 107 -7.06 24.70 10.58
N ARG A 108 -5.73 24.86 10.52
CA ARG A 108 -5.06 26.15 10.29
C ARG A 108 -5.58 26.85 9.03
N TYR A 109 -5.64 26.13 7.92
CA TYR A 109 -6.16 26.67 6.66
C TYR A 109 -7.65 27.03 6.73
N ASN A 110 -8.47 26.15 7.32
CA ASN A 110 -9.92 26.37 7.46
C ASN A 110 -10.26 27.48 8.46
N LEU A 111 -9.36 27.80 9.40
CA LEU A 111 -9.49 28.92 10.33
C LEU A 111 -9.01 30.26 9.73
N GLY A 112 -8.70 30.30 8.43
CA GLY A 112 -8.42 31.53 7.68
C GLY A 112 -6.94 31.85 7.48
N ASP A 113 -6.02 30.97 7.88
CA ASP A 113 -4.59 31.20 7.63
C ASP A 113 -4.23 30.87 6.17
N ASN A 114 -3.75 31.88 5.43
CA ASN A 114 -3.32 31.75 4.03
C ASN A 114 -1.84 31.37 3.88
N GLY A 115 -1.08 31.33 4.97
CA GLY A 115 0.36 31.03 4.99
C GLY A 115 0.69 29.55 5.11
N ILE A 116 -0.24 28.64 4.78
CA ILE A 116 0.05 27.21 4.77
C ILE A 116 0.99 26.85 3.61
N PRO A 117 2.06 26.05 3.84
CA PRO A 117 2.91 25.58 2.76
C PRO A 117 2.14 24.57 1.89
N TYR A 118 2.27 24.67 0.56
CA TYR A 118 1.62 23.74 -0.36
C TYR A 118 2.59 23.26 -1.44
N THR A 119 2.66 21.95 -1.62
CA THR A 119 3.45 21.28 -2.65
C THR A 119 2.49 20.65 -3.67
N PRO A 120 2.50 21.09 -4.94
CA PRO A 120 1.75 20.41 -5.99
C PRO A 120 2.14 18.93 -6.07
N ALA A 121 1.14 18.05 -6.04
CA ALA A 121 1.34 16.61 -6.08
C ALA A 121 0.29 15.96 -6.97
N ILE A 122 0.72 14.96 -7.73
CA ILE A 122 -0.17 14.00 -8.37
C ILE A 122 -0.34 12.80 -7.45
N ASP A 123 -1.59 12.39 -7.26
CA ASP A 123 -1.93 11.26 -6.40
C ASP A 123 -1.45 9.92 -6.99
N ARG A 124 -1.55 8.84 -6.21
CA ARG A 124 -1.04 7.53 -6.64
C ARG A 124 -1.83 6.91 -7.80
N THR A 125 -3.07 7.37 -8.02
CA THR A 125 -3.89 6.95 -9.17
C THR A 125 -3.36 7.52 -10.49
N GLY A 126 -2.63 8.64 -10.42
CA GLY A 126 -2.12 9.35 -11.59
C GLY A 126 -3.14 10.31 -12.22
N LYS A 127 -4.26 10.59 -11.55
CA LYS A 127 -5.37 11.37 -12.12
C LYS A 127 -5.43 12.79 -11.58
N TYR A 128 -5.21 12.98 -10.29
CA TYR A 128 -5.52 14.23 -9.62
C TYR A 128 -4.25 15.03 -9.34
N LEU A 129 -3.94 15.97 -10.24
CA LEU A 129 -2.91 16.99 -10.00
C LEU A 129 -3.57 18.26 -9.47
N HIS A 130 -3.22 18.64 -8.25
CA HIS A 130 -3.70 19.87 -7.64
C HIS A 130 -2.55 20.88 -7.45
N GLN A 131 -2.69 22.08 -8.01
CA GLN A 131 -1.62 23.09 -8.03
C GLN A 131 -1.63 24.05 -6.83
N ARG A 132 -2.76 24.17 -6.13
CA ARG A 132 -2.93 25.06 -4.98
C ARG A 132 -3.96 24.50 -4.00
N PRO A 133 -3.98 24.96 -2.73
CA PRO A 133 -5.08 24.69 -1.82
C PRO A 133 -6.41 25.16 -2.41
N SER A 134 -7.48 24.39 -2.20
CA SER A 134 -8.82 24.73 -2.69
C SER A 134 -9.55 25.62 -1.69
N GLU A 135 -10.22 26.66 -2.18
CA GLU A 135 -11.12 27.51 -1.38
C GLU A 135 -12.52 26.89 -1.25
N ILE A 136 -12.81 25.81 -2.00
CA ILE A 136 -14.12 25.15 -1.97
C ILE A 136 -14.37 24.56 -0.58
N ALA A 137 -15.51 24.92 0.00
CA ALA A 137 -15.94 24.55 1.35
C ALA A 137 -14.98 24.98 2.47
N ARG A 138 -14.06 25.92 2.22
CA ARG A 138 -13.16 26.42 3.25
C ARG A 138 -13.93 27.10 4.37
N GLY A 139 -13.51 26.82 5.61
CA GLY A 139 -14.14 27.36 6.82
C GLY A 139 -15.37 26.59 7.29
N ASN A 140 -15.90 25.69 6.46
CA ASN A 140 -16.95 24.76 6.85
C ASN A 140 -16.30 23.59 7.61
N LEU A 141 -16.10 23.77 8.91
CA LEU A 141 -15.51 22.76 9.77
C LEU A 141 -16.45 21.54 9.89
N ARG A 142 -15.89 20.33 9.74
CA ARG A 142 -16.60 19.06 10.01
C ARG A 142 -16.46 18.67 11.49
N ALA A 143 -17.42 17.91 12.02
CA ALA A 143 -17.42 17.41 13.40
C ALA A 143 -16.44 16.23 13.60
N VAL A 144 -15.15 16.48 13.35
CA VAL A 144 -14.06 15.50 13.44
C VAL A 144 -12.94 15.96 14.40
N TYR A 145 -13.08 17.14 15.01
CA TYR A 145 -11.99 17.74 15.78
C TYR A 145 -12.05 17.38 17.26
N GLU A 146 -13.23 17.09 17.83
CA GLU A 146 -13.34 16.70 19.24
C GLU A 146 -12.55 15.43 19.57
N GLN A 147 -12.61 14.42 18.71
CA GLN A 147 -11.88 13.16 18.92
C GLN A 147 -10.37 13.40 19.06
N VAL A 148 -9.79 14.09 18.08
CA VAL A 148 -8.34 14.33 18.03
C VAL A 148 -7.90 15.37 19.06
N TYR A 149 -8.73 16.37 19.37
CA TYR A 149 -8.46 17.32 20.44
C TYR A 149 -8.35 16.59 21.79
N ASN A 150 -9.34 15.76 22.11
CA ASN A 150 -9.33 15.01 23.36
C ASN A 150 -8.19 14.00 23.42
N HIS A 151 -7.86 13.35 22.30
CA HIS A 151 -6.66 12.51 22.25
C HIS A 151 -5.37 13.33 22.46
N TYR A 152 -5.02 14.23 21.54
CA TYR A 152 -3.70 14.86 21.57
C TYR A 152 -3.53 15.87 22.70
N VAL A 153 -4.54 16.70 22.97
CA VAL A 153 -4.43 17.77 23.97
C VAL A 153 -4.77 17.25 25.36
N LYS A 154 -5.93 16.59 25.54
CA LYS A 154 -6.38 16.18 26.88
C LYS A 154 -5.71 14.90 27.37
N ARG A 155 -5.58 13.88 26.51
CA ARG A 155 -5.00 12.57 26.87
C ARG A 155 -3.48 12.61 26.88
N MET A 156 -2.89 13.22 25.85
CA MET A 156 -1.43 13.22 25.63
C MET A 156 -0.73 14.52 26.06
N GLY A 157 -1.46 15.58 26.40
CA GLY A 157 -0.87 16.84 26.87
C GLY A 157 -0.08 17.62 25.81
N LEU A 158 -0.30 17.32 24.52
CA LEU A 158 0.40 17.98 23.43
C LEU A 158 -0.21 19.37 23.14
N ASN A 159 0.63 20.30 22.71
CA ASN A 159 0.18 21.58 22.21
C ASN A 159 -0.31 21.46 20.76
N ALA A 160 -1.61 21.67 20.54
CA ALA A 160 -2.25 21.59 19.23
C ALA A 160 -3.28 22.73 19.10
N PRO A 161 -2.81 23.96 18.82
CA PRO A 161 -3.63 25.16 18.94
C PRO A 161 -4.73 25.27 17.87
N TYR A 162 -4.51 24.76 16.65
CA TYR A 162 -5.49 24.89 15.58
C TYR A 162 -6.63 23.87 15.72
N ILE A 163 -6.34 22.62 16.12
CA ILE A 163 -7.41 21.66 16.44
C ILE A 163 -8.21 22.11 17.66
N ALA A 164 -7.57 22.73 18.67
CA ALA A 164 -8.24 23.25 19.85
C ALA A 164 -9.25 24.34 19.47
N ARG A 165 -8.83 25.32 18.64
CA ARG A 165 -9.71 26.38 18.13
C ARG A 165 -10.81 25.84 17.22
N ALA A 166 -10.53 24.83 16.41
CA ALA A 166 -11.53 24.19 15.55
C ALA A 166 -12.60 23.45 16.38
N ALA A 167 -12.18 22.67 17.38
CA ALA A 167 -13.09 21.99 18.30
C ALA A 167 -13.93 23.00 19.11
N GLU A 168 -13.32 24.07 19.63
CA GLU A 168 -14.04 25.13 20.34
C GLU A 168 -15.12 25.78 19.47
N LYS A 169 -14.81 26.11 18.21
CA LYS A 169 -15.78 26.71 17.28
C LYS A 169 -16.94 25.78 16.93
N LEU A 170 -16.75 24.47 17.01
CA LEU A 170 -17.76 23.47 16.70
C LEU A 170 -18.62 23.06 17.91
N ARG A 171 -18.20 23.38 19.13
CA ARG A 171 -18.86 22.90 20.35
C ARG A 171 -20.25 23.52 20.56
N PRO A 172 -21.24 22.72 21.01
CA PRO A 172 -21.21 21.25 21.03
C PRO A 172 -21.26 20.67 19.60
N GLU A 173 -20.42 19.67 19.29
CA GLU A 173 -20.42 19.04 17.97
C GLU A 173 -21.77 18.34 17.70
N GLY A 174 -22.38 18.64 16.55
CA GLY A 174 -23.65 18.07 16.10
C GLY A 174 -23.51 16.74 15.33
N PRO A 175 -24.56 16.27 14.62
CA PRO A 175 -24.66 14.94 13.99
C PRO A 175 -23.70 14.65 12.81
N GLY A 176 -22.64 15.42 12.60
CA GLY A 176 -21.68 15.18 11.51
C GLY A 176 -22.00 15.87 10.19
N ASN A 177 -22.75 16.97 10.18
CA ASN A 177 -22.96 17.78 8.96
C ASN A 177 -21.64 18.40 8.44
N PRO A 178 -21.51 18.64 7.11
CA PRO A 178 -22.49 18.40 6.05
C PRO A 178 -22.47 16.98 5.44
N GLY A 179 -21.99 15.95 6.15
CA GLY A 179 -22.05 14.56 5.66
C GLY A 179 -21.63 13.53 6.72
N ALA A 180 -22.54 12.61 7.05
CA ALA A 180 -22.45 11.67 8.16
C ALA A 180 -21.64 10.40 7.88
N ASP A 181 -20.47 10.54 7.27
CA ASP A 181 -19.53 9.42 7.04
C ASP A 181 -18.64 9.13 8.27
N HIS A 182 -18.88 9.84 9.37
CA HIS A 182 -18.25 9.73 10.71
C HIS A 182 -19.39 9.81 11.75
N PRO A 183 -19.24 9.27 12.98
CA PRO A 183 -20.33 9.10 13.93
C PRO A 183 -20.98 10.40 14.45
N GLY A 184 -20.42 11.58 14.13
CA GLY A 184 -20.88 12.87 14.65
C GLY A 184 -20.81 12.94 16.18
N TYR A 185 -21.41 13.99 16.76
CA TYR A 185 -21.58 14.16 18.21
C TYR A 185 -20.28 14.01 19.03
N GLY A 186 -19.14 14.46 18.53
CA GLY A 186 -17.85 14.17 19.15
C GLY A 186 -17.70 14.74 20.57
N THR A 187 -18.38 15.84 20.90
CA THR A 187 -18.43 16.36 22.28
C THR A 187 -19.04 15.34 23.25
N LEU A 188 -20.02 14.53 22.80
CA LEU A 188 -20.62 13.47 23.61
C LEU A 188 -19.71 12.24 23.71
N PHE A 189 -19.13 11.81 22.58
CA PHE A 189 -18.41 10.53 22.53
C PHE A 189 -16.95 10.59 23.01
N TYR A 190 -16.29 11.74 22.89
CA TYR A 190 -14.83 11.81 23.05
C TYR A 190 -14.35 12.75 24.15
N THR A 191 -15.23 13.54 24.77
CA THR A 191 -14.82 14.44 25.85
C THR A 191 -14.24 13.64 27.01
N ILE A 192 -13.02 13.98 27.43
CA ILE A 192 -12.35 13.38 28.59
C ILE A 192 -11.88 14.47 29.57
N ASP A 193 -11.97 14.17 30.86
CA ASP A 193 -11.39 14.99 31.92
C ASP A 193 -9.87 14.74 32.03
N SER A 194 -9.07 15.80 32.17
CA SER A 194 -7.61 15.71 32.33
C SER A 194 -7.19 15.30 33.75
N PRO A 195 -6.16 14.44 33.96
CA PRO A 195 -5.63 13.38 33.11
C PRO A 195 -6.10 12.00 33.63
N ALA A 196 -7.41 11.72 33.59
CA ALA A 196 -7.95 10.50 34.21
C ALA A 196 -7.78 9.22 33.35
N ALA A 197 -7.41 9.33 32.07
CA ALA A 197 -7.59 8.24 31.09
C ALA A 197 -6.30 7.57 30.56
N GLN A 198 -5.27 7.40 31.39
CA GLN A 198 -4.10 6.57 31.03
C GLN A 198 -4.29 5.07 31.33
N HIS A 199 -5.42 4.66 31.91
CA HIS A 199 -5.68 3.25 32.19
C HIS A 199 -5.73 2.42 30.90
N LEU A 200 -4.96 1.34 30.90
CA LEU A 200 -5.05 0.33 29.84
C LEU A 200 -6.38 -0.41 30.01
N PRO A 201 -7.16 -0.61 28.94
CA PRO A 201 -8.43 -1.32 29.03
C PRO A 201 -8.26 -2.82 29.32
N ALA A 202 -7.05 -3.36 29.12
CA ALA A 202 -6.72 -4.76 29.36
C ALA A 202 -5.25 -4.93 29.80
N PRO A 203 -4.91 -5.99 30.57
CA PRO A 203 -3.53 -6.40 30.81
C PRO A 203 -2.80 -6.70 29.50
N ILE A 204 -1.50 -6.39 29.44
CA ILE A 204 -0.69 -6.59 28.22
C ILE A 204 -0.68 -8.03 27.71
N THR A 205 -0.86 -9.01 28.61
CA THR A 205 -0.94 -10.45 28.31
C THR A 205 -2.12 -10.84 27.43
N MET A 206 -3.18 -10.01 27.38
CA MET A 206 -4.34 -10.22 26.51
C MET A 206 -4.26 -9.45 25.19
N LEU A 207 -3.22 -8.62 25.00
CA LEU A 207 -3.03 -7.81 23.81
C LEU A 207 -2.06 -8.50 22.82
N SER A 208 -1.97 -7.99 21.61
CA SER A 208 -0.99 -8.44 20.61
C SER A 208 -0.45 -7.27 19.80
N PRO A 209 0.86 -7.20 19.50
CA PRO A 209 1.38 -6.22 18.55
C PRO A 209 0.71 -6.41 17.19
N ALA A 210 0.56 -5.34 16.42
CA ALA A 210 -0.07 -5.37 15.10
C ALA A 210 0.69 -4.49 14.12
N GLY A 211 0.37 -4.64 12.83
CA GLY A 211 1.01 -3.86 11.79
C GLY A 211 2.48 -4.21 11.63
N LEU A 212 2.86 -5.45 11.99
CA LEU A 212 4.20 -5.94 11.74
C LEU A 212 4.46 -5.92 10.24
N GLN A 213 5.58 -5.35 9.87
CA GLN A 213 6.04 -5.20 8.51
C GLN A 213 7.48 -5.65 8.40
N LEU A 214 7.87 -6.00 7.19
CA LEU A 214 9.23 -6.36 6.83
C LEU A 214 9.64 -5.54 5.61
N GLU A 215 10.72 -4.81 5.75
CA GLU A 215 11.44 -4.16 4.67
C GLU A 215 12.80 -4.82 4.53
N ALA A 216 13.07 -5.44 3.38
CA ALA A 216 14.38 -6.02 3.15
C ALA A 216 15.41 -4.93 2.83
N LYS A 217 16.59 -5.05 3.42
CA LYS A 217 17.75 -4.20 3.17
C LYS A 217 18.92 -5.08 2.73
N PRO A 218 19.95 -4.53 2.07
CA PRO A 218 21.18 -5.27 1.84
C PRO A 218 21.76 -5.82 3.16
N GLY A 219 21.84 -7.16 3.27
CA GLY A 219 22.39 -7.84 4.44
C GLY A 219 21.52 -7.89 5.70
N SER A 220 20.29 -7.35 5.69
CA SER A 220 19.39 -7.41 6.84
C SER A 220 17.91 -7.33 6.45
N ASN A 221 17.03 -7.78 7.34
CA ASN A 221 15.61 -7.48 7.26
C ASN A 221 15.23 -6.50 8.37
N LEU A 222 14.69 -5.35 8.00
CA LEU A 222 14.18 -4.35 8.93
C LEU A 222 12.71 -4.64 9.23
N LEU A 223 12.41 -4.87 10.50
CA LEU A 223 11.08 -5.12 11.01
C LEU A 223 10.59 -3.86 11.73
N SER A 224 9.31 -3.52 11.53
CA SER A 224 8.64 -2.45 12.27
C SER A 224 7.19 -2.81 12.54
N TRP A 225 6.63 -2.29 13.62
CA TRP A 225 5.24 -2.55 14.04
C TRP A 225 4.62 -1.33 14.70
N VAL A 226 3.31 -1.36 14.94
CA VAL A 226 2.62 -0.31 15.69
C VAL A 226 2.95 -0.45 17.17
N ARG A 227 3.29 0.67 17.83
CA ARG A 227 3.59 0.68 19.26
C ARG A 227 2.39 0.19 20.06
N MET A 228 2.63 -0.71 21.00
CA MET A 228 1.61 -1.16 21.96
C MET A 228 1.59 -0.26 23.17
N ARG A 229 0.38 0.06 23.64
CA ARG A 229 0.17 0.76 24.90
C ARG A 229 0.59 -0.14 26.07
N GLY A 230 1.47 0.36 26.93
CA GLY A 230 1.97 -0.38 28.10
C GLY A 230 3.14 -1.34 27.83
N ALA A 231 3.60 -1.47 26.59
CA ALA A 231 4.82 -2.20 26.28
C ALA A 231 6.06 -1.32 26.54
N THR A 232 7.04 -1.87 27.24
CA THR A 232 8.36 -1.25 27.49
C THR A 232 9.46 -1.86 26.63
N ALA A 233 9.24 -3.06 26.10
CA ALA A 233 10.14 -3.73 25.16
C ALA A 233 9.37 -4.74 24.31
N TYR A 234 10.03 -5.30 23.30
CA TYR A 234 9.47 -6.28 22.38
C TYR A 234 10.46 -7.43 22.17
N LYS A 235 9.99 -8.67 22.28
CA LYS A 235 10.78 -9.83 21.83
C LYS A 235 10.46 -10.08 20.37
N VAL A 236 11.50 -10.09 19.54
CA VAL A 236 11.39 -10.38 18.11
C VAL A 236 11.75 -11.83 17.89
N LYS A 237 10.85 -12.57 17.24
CA LYS A 237 10.97 -14.01 17.05
C LYS A 237 10.99 -14.35 15.56
N ARG A 238 11.83 -15.29 15.17
CA ARG A 238 12.01 -15.74 13.79
C ARG A 238 11.82 -17.24 13.67
N ALA A 239 11.25 -17.69 12.56
CA ALA A 239 11.17 -19.10 12.17
C ALA A 239 11.55 -19.28 10.69
N GLU A 240 11.92 -20.51 10.33
CA GLU A 240 12.17 -20.90 8.93
C GLU A 240 10.95 -21.56 8.27
N LYS A 241 9.89 -21.80 9.06
CA LYS A 241 8.61 -22.37 8.62
C LYS A 241 7.48 -21.52 9.18
N ARG A 242 6.35 -21.47 8.47
CA ARG A 242 5.17 -20.68 8.84
C ARG A 242 4.68 -20.96 10.25
N GLU A 243 4.59 -22.23 10.61
CA GLU A 243 4.09 -22.70 11.92
C GLU A 243 5.18 -22.76 13.01
N GLY A 244 6.40 -22.29 12.71
CA GLY A 244 7.51 -22.34 13.65
C GLY A 244 8.36 -23.62 13.57
N PRO A 245 9.15 -23.93 14.61
CA PRO A 245 9.21 -23.19 15.88
C PRO A 245 9.79 -21.78 15.71
N PHE A 246 9.22 -20.82 16.43
CA PHE A 246 9.72 -19.44 16.50
C PHE A 246 10.76 -19.32 17.63
N VAL A 247 11.93 -18.78 17.32
CA VAL A 247 13.00 -18.52 18.28
C VAL A 247 13.20 -17.02 18.45
N THR A 248 13.41 -16.55 19.68
CA THR A 248 13.75 -15.15 19.95
C THR A 248 15.12 -14.84 19.38
N ILE A 249 15.20 -13.87 18.48
CA ILE A 249 16.44 -13.39 17.86
C ILE A 249 16.95 -12.08 18.44
N GLY A 250 16.13 -11.40 19.24
CA GLY A 250 16.51 -10.16 19.91
C GLY A 250 15.37 -9.54 20.71
N VAL A 251 15.72 -8.49 21.45
CA VAL A 251 14.80 -7.63 22.19
C VAL A 251 15.00 -6.20 21.70
N ALA A 252 13.90 -5.50 21.43
CA ALA A 252 13.89 -4.09 21.03
C ALA A 252 13.13 -3.27 22.06
N GLU A 253 13.68 -2.12 22.47
CA GLU A 253 12.97 -1.15 23.33
C GLU A 253 11.99 -0.30 22.53
N GLU A 254 12.30 -0.09 21.25
CA GLU A 254 11.45 0.62 20.29
C GLU A 254 10.72 -0.35 19.35
N ASN A 255 9.80 0.20 18.55
CA ASN A 255 8.95 -0.55 17.62
C ASN A 255 9.63 -0.90 16.29
N ILE A 256 10.96 -1.11 16.32
CA ILE A 256 11.81 -1.38 15.15
C ILE A 256 12.92 -2.37 15.53
N PHE A 257 13.27 -3.27 14.61
CA PHE A 257 14.37 -4.21 14.80
C PHE A 257 15.02 -4.60 13.48
N SER A 258 16.35 -4.65 13.43
CA SER A 258 17.10 -5.10 12.25
C SER A 258 17.66 -6.51 12.49
N ASP A 259 17.20 -7.49 11.72
CA ASP A 259 17.74 -8.84 11.72
C ASP A 259 18.86 -8.96 10.67
N SER A 260 20.11 -8.93 11.12
CA SER A 260 21.31 -9.15 10.30
C SER A 260 21.75 -10.61 10.24
N GLY A 261 21.12 -11.51 11.01
CA GLY A 261 21.43 -12.94 11.04
C GLY A 261 20.76 -13.72 9.91
N ILE A 262 20.26 -13.04 8.87
CA ILE A 262 19.57 -13.63 7.73
C ILE A 262 20.54 -14.15 6.69
N LYS A 263 20.02 -14.96 5.76
CA LYS A 263 20.74 -15.41 4.57
C LYS A 263 19.98 -14.91 3.35
N ASN A 264 20.69 -14.29 2.41
CA ASN A 264 20.07 -13.79 1.18
C ASN A 264 19.37 -14.93 0.43
N GLY A 265 18.15 -14.68 -0.03
CA GLY A 265 17.36 -15.67 -0.77
C GLY A 265 16.69 -16.74 0.09
N LYS A 266 16.81 -16.71 1.42
CA LYS A 266 16.12 -17.63 2.33
C LYS A 266 14.86 -16.99 2.90
N LEU A 267 13.73 -17.71 2.85
CA LEU A 267 12.46 -17.28 3.42
C LEU A 267 12.49 -17.41 4.95
N TYR A 268 12.04 -16.37 5.63
CA TYR A 268 11.86 -16.35 7.08
C TYR A 268 10.46 -15.86 7.43
N TYR A 269 10.00 -16.25 8.62
CA TYR A 269 8.76 -15.80 9.23
C TYR A 269 9.09 -15.08 10.53
N TYR A 270 8.41 -13.97 10.79
CA TYR A 270 8.63 -13.15 11.98
C TYR A 270 7.34 -12.94 12.74
N THR A 271 7.44 -12.99 14.05
CA THR A 271 6.41 -12.54 15.00
C THR A 271 7.07 -11.67 16.06
N VAL A 272 6.28 -10.82 16.69
CA VAL A 272 6.73 -9.96 17.79
C VAL A 272 5.77 -10.13 18.96
N THR A 273 6.28 -10.05 20.19
CA THR A 273 5.50 -9.98 21.43
C THR A 273 5.94 -8.75 22.22
N GLY A 274 4.98 -8.01 22.77
CA GLY A 274 5.26 -6.90 23.69
C GLY A 274 5.54 -7.42 25.10
N THR A 275 6.44 -6.76 25.82
CA THR A 275 6.73 -6.99 27.24
C THR A 275 6.37 -5.74 28.02
N GLY A 276 5.70 -5.90 29.15
CA GLY A 276 5.37 -4.80 30.06
C GLY A 276 5.25 -5.31 31.49
N ASN A 277 4.83 -4.45 32.42
CA ASN A 277 4.83 -4.74 33.87
C ASN A 277 4.06 -6.02 34.26
N ASN A 278 3.09 -6.44 33.45
CA ASN A 278 2.22 -7.58 33.74
C ASN A 278 2.53 -8.83 32.88
N GLY A 279 3.69 -8.89 32.23
CA GLY A 279 4.15 -10.06 31.47
C GLY A 279 4.31 -9.81 29.97
N GLU A 280 4.30 -10.91 29.20
CA GLU A 280 4.46 -10.93 27.75
C GLU A 280 3.10 -11.05 27.06
N SER A 281 2.90 -10.27 26.00
CA SER A 281 1.68 -10.28 25.21
C SER A 281 1.55 -11.56 24.36
N LEU A 282 0.37 -11.77 23.77
CA LEU A 282 0.23 -12.70 22.65
C LEU A 282 1.08 -12.24 21.44
N PRO A 283 1.53 -13.17 20.57
CA PRO A 283 2.32 -12.82 19.40
C PRO A 283 1.50 -12.05 18.37
N SER A 284 2.19 -11.20 17.61
CA SER A 284 1.64 -10.55 16.44
C SER A 284 1.24 -11.57 15.37
N PHE A 285 0.39 -11.15 14.43
CA PHE A 285 0.25 -11.90 13.18
C PHE A 285 1.60 -11.98 12.45
N PRO A 286 1.95 -13.13 11.87
CA PRO A 286 3.26 -13.28 11.25
C PRO A 286 3.37 -12.45 9.97
N VAL A 287 4.61 -12.08 9.64
CA VAL A 287 5.01 -11.67 8.29
C VAL A 287 6.06 -12.63 7.77
N SER A 288 6.12 -12.83 6.46
CA SER A 288 7.19 -13.55 5.82
C SER A 288 7.94 -12.67 4.83
N GLY A 289 9.23 -12.95 4.66
CA GLY A 289 10.06 -12.25 3.71
C GLY A 289 11.38 -12.97 3.49
N TYR A 290 11.90 -12.88 2.27
CA TYR A 290 13.22 -13.39 1.95
C TYR A 290 14.31 -12.47 2.50
N GLY A 291 15.39 -13.04 3.03
CA GLY A 291 16.60 -12.27 3.32
C GLY A 291 17.08 -11.56 2.05
N GLY A 292 17.28 -10.24 2.09
CA GLY A 292 17.61 -9.45 0.90
C GLY A 292 16.44 -9.21 -0.07
N GLY A 293 15.22 -9.60 0.30
CA GLY A 293 13.96 -9.16 -0.34
C GLY A 293 13.40 -10.10 -1.39
N LEU A 294 14.23 -10.93 -2.02
CA LEU A 294 13.80 -11.83 -3.10
C LEU A 294 14.34 -13.25 -2.91
N PRO A 295 13.72 -14.28 -3.51
CA PRO A 295 14.29 -15.61 -3.55
C PRO A 295 15.65 -15.61 -4.26
N ARG A 296 16.52 -16.59 -3.94
CA ARG A 296 17.95 -16.59 -4.30
C ARG A 296 18.28 -16.29 -5.78
N ASP A 297 17.47 -16.77 -6.71
CA ASP A 297 17.71 -16.64 -8.16
C ASP A 297 16.98 -15.46 -8.80
N TRP A 298 16.27 -14.67 -8.00
CA TRP A 298 15.54 -13.50 -8.43
C TRP A 298 16.32 -12.22 -8.13
N HIS A 299 16.23 -11.28 -9.06
CA HIS A 299 16.89 -9.99 -9.02
C HIS A 299 15.85 -8.90 -9.34
N ASN A 300 16.15 -7.65 -8.97
CA ASN A 300 15.33 -6.49 -9.30
C ASN A 300 16.21 -5.36 -9.84
N ILE A 301 15.73 -4.69 -10.89
CA ILE A 301 16.38 -3.51 -11.47
C ILE A 301 15.33 -2.66 -12.19
N ASP A 302 15.57 -1.36 -12.29
CA ASP A 302 14.84 -0.53 -13.25
C ASP A 302 15.54 -0.56 -14.62
N ILE A 303 14.75 -0.79 -15.66
CA ILE A 303 15.15 -0.67 -17.05
C ILE A 303 14.80 0.75 -17.51
N GLY A 304 15.73 1.43 -18.18
CA GLY A 304 15.55 2.81 -18.62
C GLY A 304 15.59 3.82 -17.46
N SER A 305 15.22 5.08 -17.76
CA SER A 305 15.23 6.17 -16.77
C SER A 305 13.89 6.27 -16.04
N VAL A 306 13.89 6.06 -14.72
CA VAL A 306 12.72 6.23 -13.85
C VAL A 306 12.96 7.38 -12.86
N ASN A 307 11.94 8.21 -12.64
CA ASN A 307 12.04 9.35 -11.71
C ASN A 307 12.20 8.91 -10.24
N LYS A 308 11.59 7.78 -9.90
CA LYS A 308 11.68 7.17 -8.57
C LYS A 308 12.04 5.70 -8.74
N PRO A 309 13.17 5.25 -8.15
CA PRO A 309 13.58 3.86 -8.25
C PRO A 309 12.50 2.90 -7.77
N GLY A 310 12.28 1.85 -8.54
CA GLY A 310 11.43 0.74 -8.19
C GLY A 310 12.13 -0.25 -7.26
N TYR A 311 11.34 -1.13 -6.66
CA TYR A 311 11.85 -2.26 -5.88
C TYR A 311 10.84 -3.40 -5.87
N ALA A 312 11.31 -4.60 -5.52
CA ALA A 312 10.48 -5.77 -5.33
C ALA A 312 10.81 -6.48 -4.02
N LEU A 313 9.76 -6.88 -3.31
CA LEU A 313 9.83 -7.71 -2.11
C LEU A 313 8.94 -8.94 -2.30
N ALA A 314 9.45 -10.11 -1.96
CA ALA A 314 8.71 -11.35 -1.97
C ALA A 314 8.47 -11.84 -0.52
N GLY A 315 7.22 -12.19 -0.24
CA GLY A 315 6.86 -13.08 0.87
C GLY A 315 6.80 -14.53 0.39
N GLU A 316 6.14 -15.40 1.16
CA GLU A 316 5.95 -16.80 0.77
C GLU A 316 5.25 -16.98 -0.58
N ASP A 317 4.16 -16.23 -0.80
CA ASP A 317 3.27 -16.43 -1.96
C ASP A 317 3.14 -15.20 -2.88
N ILE A 318 3.61 -14.03 -2.45
CA ILE A 318 3.31 -12.75 -3.10
C ILE A 318 4.58 -11.93 -3.30
N PHE A 319 4.78 -11.46 -4.54
CA PHE A 319 5.67 -10.36 -4.88
C PHE A 319 4.89 -9.05 -4.79
N ARG A 320 5.41 -8.10 -4.00
CA ARG A 320 5.01 -6.69 -4.00
C ARG A 320 6.07 -5.92 -4.77
N ILE A 321 5.66 -5.26 -5.85
CA ILE A 321 6.56 -4.49 -6.71
C ILE A 321 6.09 -3.04 -6.71
N GLU A 322 6.99 -2.13 -6.37
CA GLU A 322 6.82 -0.69 -6.60
C GLU A 322 7.56 -0.32 -7.87
N ALA A 323 6.86 0.30 -8.80
CA ALA A 323 7.39 0.59 -10.13
C ALA A 323 6.98 1.99 -10.58
N GLY A 324 7.96 2.80 -10.98
CA GLY A 324 7.72 4.02 -11.76
C GLY A 324 7.82 3.75 -13.26
N GLY A 325 7.93 4.82 -14.04
CA GLY A 325 8.30 4.75 -15.46
C GLY A 325 7.14 4.64 -16.44
N MET A 326 7.50 4.52 -17.72
CA MET A 326 6.63 4.52 -18.88
C MET A 326 6.89 3.26 -19.72
N LEU A 327 5.96 2.30 -19.67
CA LEU A 327 5.93 1.11 -20.52
C LEU A 327 4.77 1.24 -21.51
N LYS A 328 4.97 2.09 -22.52
CA LYS A 328 4.01 2.41 -23.58
C LYS A 328 4.64 2.16 -24.95
N ASP A 329 3.80 2.06 -25.99
CA ASP A 329 4.23 1.57 -27.31
C ASP A 329 5.22 2.50 -28.04
N SER A 330 5.18 3.81 -27.81
CA SER A 330 5.89 4.83 -28.60
C SER A 330 7.03 5.54 -27.87
N LEU A 331 7.49 5.01 -26.74
CA LEU A 331 8.57 5.61 -25.95
C LEU A 331 9.60 4.54 -25.59
N PRO A 332 10.89 4.93 -25.47
CA PRO A 332 11.89 4.05 -24.86
C PRO A 332 11.37 3.55 -23.50
N PRO A 333 11.41 2.23 -23.25
CA PRO A 333 10.69 1.66 -22.13
C PRO A 333 11.42 1.96 -20.81
N ALA A 334 10.70 2.57 -19.87
CA ALA A 334 11.16 2.79 -18.51
C ALA A 334 10.26 2.01 -17.53
N PHE A 335 10.77 1.01 -16.83
CA PHE A 335 9.95 0.13 -15.99
C PHE A 335 10.79 -0.65 -14.98
N ASN A 336 10.16 -1.15 -13.92
CA ASN A 336 10.81 -2.06 -12.99
C ASN A 336 10.77 -3.51 -13.52
N TYR A 337 11.89 -4.21 -13.45
CA TYR A 337 12.04 -5.59 -13.89
C TYR A 337 12.54 -6.49 -12.75
N THR A 338 11.67 -7.38 -12.29
CA THR A 338 11.98 -8.41 -11.30
C THR A 338 12.16 -9.74 -12.00
N TYR A 339 13.37 -10.29 -12.06
CA TYR A 339 13.71 -11.32 -13.04
C TYR A 339 14.60 -12.43 -12.50
N ARG A 340 14.59 -13.54 -13.23
CA ARG A 340 15.52 -14.66 -13.09
C ARG A 340 16.02 -15.09 -14.48
N LYS A 341 17.01 -15.97 -14.51
CA LYS A 341 17.43 -16.61 -15.77
C LYS A 341 16.28 -17.49 -16.32
N LEU A 342 16.02 -17.39 -17.63
CA LEU A 342 15.07 -18.22 -18.36
C LEU A 342 15.73 -19.55 -18.73
N LYS A 343 15.06 -20.66 -18.41
CA LYS A 343 15.50 -22.02 -18.73
C LYS A 343 15.13 -22.37 -20.19
N LYS A 344 15.73 -23.44 -20.74
CA LYS A 344 15.50 -23.89 -22.12
C LYS A 344 14.02 -24.23 -22.38
N ASN A 345 13.42 -24.94 -21.44
CA ASN A 345 11.98 -25.09 -21.31
C ASN A 345 11.61 -24.49 -19.97
N ASP A 346 10.65 -23.59 -19.96
CA ASP A 346 10.30 -22.82 -18.78
C ASP A 346 8.84 -22.43 -18.82
N GLU A 347 8.29 -22.15 -17.66
CA GLU A 347 6.95 -21.63 -17.47
C GLU A 347 7.02 -20.61 -16.34
N MET A 348 6.28 -19.52 -16.50
CA MET A 348 6.00 -18.60 -15.41
C MET A 348 4.52 -18.27 -15.43
N ILE A 349 3.86 -18.60 -14.33
CA ILE A 349 2.47 -18.26 -14.07
C ILE A 349 2.46 -17.05 -13.15
N MET A 350 1.71 -16.02 -13.55
CA MET A 350 1.47 -14.84 -12.75
C MET A 350 -0.02 -14.70 -12.46
N GLU A 351 -0.38 -14.70 -11.18
CA GLU A 351 -1.70 -14.29 -10.69
C GLU A 351 -1.64 -12.82 -10.27
N LEU A 352 -2.43 -11.97 -10.92
CA LEU A 352 -2.50 -10.54 -10.60
C LEU A 352 -3.53 -10.29 -9.50
N TYR A 353 -3.10 -9.62 -8.42
CA TYR A 353 -3.98 -9.22 -7.32
C TYR A 353 -4.49 -7.80 -7.55
N PRO A 354 -5.80 -7.62 -7.76
CA PRO A 354 -6.38 -6.30 -7.92
C PRO A 354 -6.39 -5.52 -6.59
N GLN A 355 -6.46 -4.19 -6.57
CA GLN A 355 -6.18 -3.27 -7.68
C GLN A 355 -4.77 -2.69 -7.54
N PRO A 356 -4.05 -2.44 -8.64
CA PRO A 356 -2.85 -1.61 -8.59
C PRO A 356 -3.20 -0.20 -8.11
N SER A 357 -2.25 0.54 -7.54
CA SER A 357 -2.53 1.92 -7.11
C SER A 357 -2.68 2.90 -8.27
N SER A 358 -1.95 2.69 -9.38
CA SER A 358 -2.10 3.47 -10.62
C SER A 358 -3.08 2.80 -11.57
N GLN A 359 -4.01 3.58 -12.10
CA GLN A 359 -4.93 3.14 -13.14
C GLN A 359 -4.27 3.00 -14.52
N PHE A 360 -3.04 3.50 -14.65
CA PHE A 360 -2.24 3.42 -15.87
C PHE A 360 -1.31 2.21 -15.91
N THR A 361 -1.32 1.41 -14.84
CA THR A 361 -0.35 0.31 -14.63
C THR A 361 -0.25 -0.61 -15.84
N ALA A 362 0.98 -0.90 -16.27
CA ALA A 362 1.27 -2.03 -17.15
C ALA A 362 2.07 -3.06 -16.35
N VAL A 363 1.61 -4.31 -16.31
CA VAL A 363 2.28 -5.37 -15.53
C VAL A 363 2.12 -6.75 -16.18
N GLY A 364 3.18 -7.55 -16.19
CA GLY A 364 3.11 -8.95 -16.60
C GLY A 364 4.47 -9.59 -16.87
N PRO A 365 4.50 -10.89 -17.21
CA PRO A 365 5.74 -11.57 -17.56
C PRO A 365 6.34 -11.01 -18.85
N MET A 366 7.65 -10.83 -18.85
CA MET A 366 8.44 -10.37 -19.97
C MET A 366 9.71 -11.22 -20.09
N VAL A 367 9.92 -11.75 -21.29
CA VAL A 367 11.18 -12.35 -21.72
C VAL A 367 12.03 -11.27 -22.38
N ARG A 368 13.31 -11.17 -21.99
CA ARG A 368 14.28 -10.23 -22.59
C ARG A 368 15.58 -10.94 -22.92
N ALA A 369 16.31 -10.44 -23.91
CA ALA A 369 17.65 -10.94 -24.19
C ALA A 369 18.65 -10.54 -23.08
N ASP A 370 18.55 -9.31 -22.58
CA ASP A 370 19.42 -8.76 -21.54
C ASP A 370 18.78 -7.56 -20.82
N LEU A 371 19.56 -6.90 -19.96
CA LEU A 371 19.15 -5.78 -19.12
C LEU A 371 19.30 -4.40 -19.78
N ARG A 372 19.79 -4.33 -21.02
CA ARG A 372 19.88 -3.05 -21.73
C ARG A 372 18.47 -2.56 -22.05
N GLU A 373 18.28 -1.25 -22.05
CA GLU A 373 16.99 -0.62 -22.37
C GLU A 373 16.47 -1.06 -23.74
N ALA A 374 17.34 -1.03 -24.75
CA ALA A 374 17.05 -1.41 -26.13
C ALA A 374 16.92 -2.93 -26.38
N SER A 375 17.02 -3.76 -25.34
CA SER A 375 17.04 -5.23 -25.49
C SER A 375 15.76 -5.74 -26.16
N PRO A 376 15.86 -6.69 -27.11
CA PRO A 376 14.69 -7.40 -27.62
C PRO A 376 13.88 -8.03 -26.49
N PHE A 377 12.56 -7.93 -26.59
CA PHE A 377 11.64 -8.47 -25.60
C PHE A 377 10.39 -9.10 -26.22
N LEU A 378 9.78 -10.02 -25.47
CA LEU A 378 8.40 -10.48 -25.64
C LEU A 378 7.71 -10.29 -24.29
N ALA A 379 6.62 -9.53 -24.25
CA ALA A 379 5.89 -9.25 -23.04
C ALA A 379 4.43 -9.66 -23.19
N LEU A 380 3.90 -10.32 -22.15
CA LEU A 380 2.46 -10.50 -21.97
C LEU A 380 2.04 -9.58 -20.83
N LEU A 381 1.39 -8.46 -21.13
CA LEU A 381 1.06 -7.43 -20.16
C LEU A 381 -0.44 -7.30 -19.96
N ILE A 382 -0.85 -7.14 -18.69
CA ILE A 382 -2.12 -6.54 -18.32
C ILE A 382 -1.91 -5.03 -18.27
N ARG A 383 -2.65 -4.30 -19.09
CA ARG A 383 -2.56 -2.83 -19.17
C ARG A 383 -3.93 -2.23 -19.53
N PRO A 384 -4.19 -0.97 -19.15
CA PRO A 384 -5.45 -0.32 -19.42
C PRO A 384 -5.62 -0.01 -20.91
N VAL A 385 -6.88 0.06 -21.35
CA VAL A 385 -7.20 0.65 -22.66
C VAL A 385 -6.91 2.15 -22.59
N VAL A 386 -6.40 2.71 -23.69
CA VAL A 386 -6.31 4.17 -23.82
C VAL A 386 -7.74 4.70 -23.92
N ALA A 387 -8.25 5.23 -22.81
CA ALA A 387 -9.62 5.70 -22.67
C ALA A 387 -9.65 7.15 -22.15
N LYS A 388 -10.74 7.85 -22.43
CA LYS A 388 -11.01 9.17 -21.83
C LYS A 388 -11.28 9.05 -20.33
N GLU A 389 -11.96 7.97 -19.91
CA GLU A 389 -12.26 7.69 -18.51
C GLU A 389 -11.07 7.03 -17.80
N LEU A 390 -10.18 7.87 -17.27
CA LEU A 390 -8.96 7.45 -16.56
C LEU A 390 -9.24 6.55 -15.34
N GLU A 391 -10.45 6.64 -14.79
CA GLU A 391 -10.86 5.97 -13.56
C GLU A 391 -11.45 4.57 -13.75
N ALA A 392 -11.80 4.26 -14.99
CA ALA A 392 -12.43 3.03 -15.41
C ALA A 392 -12.00 2.74 -16.86
N PRO A 393 -10.69 2.59 -17.11
CA PRO A 393 -10.18 2.61 -18.47
C PRO A 393 -10.56 1.37 -19.29
N ASN A 394 -11.13 0.32 -18.68
CA ASN A 394 -11.09 -1.05 -19.17
C ASN A 394 -9.65 -1.56 -19.29
N TRP A 395 -9.49 -2.88 -19.40
CA TRP A 395 -8.19 -3.52 -19.39
C TRP A 395 -8.11 -4.61 -20.46
N PHE A 396 -6.91 -4.86 -20.94
CA PHE A 396 -6.64 -5.97 -21.85
C PHE A 396 -5.41 -6.75 -21.43
N ALA A 397 -5.35 -8.01 -21.84
CA ALA A 397 -4.13 -8.78 -21.92
C ALA A 397 -3.54 -8.62 -23.33
N GLU A 398 -2.28 -8.23 -23.43
CA GLU A 398 -1.59 -8.03 -24.71
C GLU A 398 -0.29 -8.79 -24.74
N LEU A 399 -0.13 -9.61 -25.78
CA LEU A 399 1.15 -10.21 -26.14
C LEU A 399 1.80 -9.34 -27.22
N SER A 400 2.97 -8.81 -26.93
CA SER A 400 3.71 -7.95 -27.84
C SER A 400 5.20 -8.26 -27.84
N GLN A 401 5.85 -7.98 -28.95
CA GLN A 401 7.30 -8.07 -29.10
C GLN A 401 7.87 -6.71 -29.49
N GLY A 402 9.11 -6.46 -29.09
CA GLY A 402 9.76 -5.18 -29.31
C GLY A 402 11.26 -5.24 -29.17
N SER A 403 11.91 -4.12 -29.50
CA SER A 403 13.33 -3.85 -29.32
C SER A 403 13.56 -2.34 -29.41
N GLY A 404 14.69 -1.84 -28.91
CA GLY A 404 15.02 -0.41 -29.02
C GLY A 404 13.94 0.49 -28.40
N ALA A 405 13.25 1.25 -29.26
CA ALA A 405 12.31 2.31 -28.93
C ALA A 405 10.94 1.87 -28.36
N GLY A 406 10.73 0.56 -28.11
CA GLY A 406 9.50 0.04 -27.52
C GLY A 406 8.90 -1.13 -28.28
N THR A 407 7.57 -1.21 -28.29
CA THR A 407 6.80 -2.27 -28.97
C THR A 407 6.95 -2.17 -30.48
N SER A 408 7.42 -3.23 -31.14
CA SER A 408 7.53 -3.27 -32.61
C SER A 408 6.39 -4.05 -33.27
N ALA A 409 5.77 -5.00 -32.56
CA ALA A 409 4.59 -5.71 -33.06
C ALA A 409 3.69 -6.17 -31.91
N ILE A 410 2.39 -5.98 -32.08
CA ILE A 410 1.35 -6.55 -31.22
C ILE A 410 0.94 -7.89 -31.84
N ILE A 411 1.20 -8.99 -31.14
CA ILE A 411 0.87 -10.35 -31.59
C ILE A 411 -0.60 -10.63 -31.29
N SER A 412 -1.06 -10.24 -30.10
CA SER A 412 -2.46 -10.30 -29.75
C SER A 412 -2.83 -9.28 -28.69
N ARG A 413 -4.10 -8.89 -28.68
CA ARG A 413 -4.68 -7.99 -27.70
C ARG A 413 -6.11 -8.43 -27.42
N GLN A 414 -6.40 -8.72 -26.16
CA GLN A 414 -7.70 -9.23 -25.74
C GLN A 414 -8.27 -8.42 -24.59
N ALA A 415 -9.43 -7.81 -24.82
CA ALA A 415 -10.19 -7.15 -23.76
C ALA A 415 -10.54 -8.15 -22.65
N LEU A 416 -10.36 -7.71 -21.41
CA LEU A 416 -10.78 -8.43 -20.22
C LEU A 416 -12.20 -7.99 -19.85
N ALA A 417 -12.99 -8.95 -19.37
CA ALA A 417 -14.36 -8.75 -18.93
C ALA A 417 -14.54 -9.30 -17.51
N ALA A 418 -15.77 -9.33 -17.01
CA ALA A 418 -16.08 -9.96 -15.74
C ALA A 418 -15.66 -11.45 -15.77
N PRO A 419 -15.06 -11.99 -14.69
CA PRO A 419 -14.94 -11.37 -13.37
C PRO A 419 -13.70 -10.49 -13.18
N ALA A 420 -12.71 -10.53 -14.09
CA ALA A 420 -11.46 -9.76 -13.94
C ALA A 420 -11.68 -8.25 -14.00
N VAL A 421 -12.55 -7.79 -14.90
CA VAL A 421 -12.90 -6.38 -15.09
C VAL A 421 -14.38 -6.16 -14.88
N THR A 422 -14.74 -5.26 -13.96
CA THR A 422 -16.13 -4.81 -13.73
C THR A 422 -16.18 -3.29 -13.70
N ASN A 423 -17.17 -2.68 -14.36
CA ASN A 423 -17.29 -1.21 -14.45
C ASN A 423 -16.00 -0.53 -14.92
N GLY A 424 -15.31 -1.13 -15.91
CA GLY A 424 -14.05 -0.65 -16.47
C GLY A 424 -12.82 -0.73 -15.56
N ARG A 425 -12.94 -1.32 -14.36
CA ARG A 425 -11.85 -1.44 -13.38
C ARG A 425 -11.41 -2.89 -13.24
N LEU A 426 -10.11 -3.11 -13.06
CA LEU A 426 -9.53 -4.44 -12.81
C LEU A 426 -9.82 -4.86 -11.36
N THR A 427 -11.03 -5.37 -11.09
CA THR A 427 -11.52 -5.66 -9.74
C THR A 427 -11.33 -7.12 -9.33
N GLY A 428 -11.22 -8.03 -10.30
CA GLY A 428 -11.04 -9.47 -10.10
C GLY A 428 -9.60 -9.92 -10.27
N ARG A 429 -9.32 -11.13 -9.77
CA ARG A 429 -8.05 -11.82 -10.04
C ARG A 429 -8.01 -12.23 -11.50
N TYR A 430 -6.82 -12.24 -12.08
CA TYR A 430 -6.60 -12.74 -13.44
C TYR A 430 -5.22 -13.40 -13.52
N TRP A 431 -5.14 -14.49 -14.26
CA TRP A 431 -3.93 -15.26 -14.44
C TRP A 431 -3.40 -15.09 -15.85
N ILE A 432 -2.10 -14.86 -15.97
CA ILE A 432 -1.39 -14.86 -17.23
C ILE A 432 -0.15 -15.72 -17.13
N LYS A 433 0.26 -16.29 -18.26
CA LYS A 433 1.36 -17.23 -18.30
C LYS A 433 2.13 -17.13 -19.60
N ILE A 434 3.45 -17.18 -19.50
CA ILE A 434 4.34 -17.41 -20.65
C ILE A 434 4.95 -18.80 -20.50
N THR A 435 4.81 -19.61 -21.54
CA THR A 435 5.52 -20.89 -21.67
C THR A 435 6.59 -20.78 -22.74
N ARG A 436 7.72 -21.46 -22.51
CA ARG A 436 8.79 -21.61 -23.48
C ARG A 436 9.01 -23.08 -23.81
N LYS A 437 8.95 -23.42 -25.09
CA LYS A 437 9.36 -24.72 -25.64
C LYS A 437 10.38 -24.50 -26.76
N GLY A 438 11.66 -24.68 -26.46
CA GLY A 438 12.74 -24.36 -27.39
C GLY A 438 12.80 -22.86 -27.72
N ASN A 439 12.48 -22.48 -28.95
CA ASN A 439 12.37 -21.08 -29.37
C ASN A 439 10.93 -20.56 -29.43
N LEU A 440 9.92 -21.40 -29.21
CA LEU A 440 8.53 -20.95 -29.20
C LEU A 440 8.16 -20.42 -27.82
N LEU A 441 7.70 -19.18 -27.77
CA LEU A 441 7.11 -18.56 -26.60
C LEU A 441 5.62 -18.40 -26.82
N THR A 442 4.81 -18.88 -25.89
CA THR A 442 3.34 -18.83 -25.98
C THR A 442 2.77 -18.10 -24.77
N GLY A 443 1.92 -17.11 -25.02
CA GLY A 443 1.19 -16.37 -23.99
C GLY A 443 -0.20 -16.97 -23.76
N TRP A 444 -0.61 -17.05 -22.50
CA TRP A 444 -1.88 -17.61 -22.06
C TRP A 444 -2.57 -16.71 -21.03
N GLY A 445 -3.90 -16.73 -21.01
CA GLY A 445 -4.73 -16.04 -20.01
C GLY A 445 -5.78 -16.96 -19.40
N SER A 446 -6.20 -16.68 -18.17
CA SER A 446 -7.17 -17.48 -17.42
C SER A 446 -7.89 -16.64 -16.34
N ASP A 447 -9.20 -16.87 -16.19
CA ASP A 447 -10.06 -16.23 -15.17
C ASP A 447 -10.12 -17.01 -13.85
N ASP A 448 -9.62 -18.26 -13.82
CA ASP A 448 -9.73 -19.18 -12.68
C ASP A 448 -8.39 -19.83 -12.27
N GLY A 449 -7.32 -19.62 -13.06
CA GLY A 449 -6.00 -20.24 -12.87
C GLY A 449 -5.90 -21.71 -13.29
N HIS A 450 -6.98 -22.30 -13.82
CA HIS A 450 -7.08 -23.71 -14.19
C HIS A 450 -7.39 -23.89 -15.67
N SER A 451 -8.33 -23.12 -16.20
CA SER A 451 -8.77 -23.12 -17.60
C SER A 451 -7.98 -22.07 -18.37
N TRP A 452 -7.11 -22.51 -19.27
CA TRP A 452 -6.16 -21.62 -19.98
C TRP A 452 -6.55 -21.43 -21.44
N ARG A 453 -6.62 -20.17 -21.88
CA ARG A 453 -6.77 -19.79 -23.29
C ARG A 453 -5.44 -19.30 -23.84
N GLN A 454 -5.03 -19.82 -24.99
CA GLN A 454 -3.88 -19.29 -25.73
C GLN A 454 -4.22 -17.90 -26.26
N LEU A 455 -3.40 -16.92 -25.93
CA LEU A 455 -3.54 -15.54 -26.39
C LEU A 455 -2.74 -15.32 -27.69
N GLY A 456 -1.60 -15.99 -27.84
CA GLY A 456 -0.75 -15.86 -29.01
C GLY A 456 0.59 -16.54 -28.80
N GLU A 457 1.41 -16.59 -29.86
CA GLU A 457 2.75 -17.14 -29.80
C GLU A 457 3.71 -16.37 -30.70
N SER A 458 5.00 -16.41 -30.37
CA SER A 458 6.07 -15.90 -31.21
C SER A 458 7.30 -16.79 -31.10
N ARG A 459 8.05 -16.88 -32.20
CA ARG A 459 9.33 -17.57 -32.23
C ARG A 459 10.43 -16.59 -31.84
N TRP A 460 11.11 -16.89 -30.74
CA TRP A 460 12.27 -16.17 -30.26
C TRP A 460 13.49 -16.48 -31.13
N THR A 461 13.88 -15.54 -31.98
CA THR A 461 14.99 -15.70 -32.94
C THR A 461 16.28 -15.01 -32.49
N THR A 462 16.24 -14.20 -31.43
CA THR A 462 17.40 -13.50 -30.90
C THR A 462 18.24 -14.41 -30.00
N GLY A 463 19.57 -14.27 -30.08
CA GLY A 463 20.52 -15.05 -29.31
C GLY A 463 20.43 -14.82 -27.78
N ALA A 464 21.16 -15.63 -27.01
CA ALA A 464 21.29 -15.53 -25.55
C ALA A 464 21.91 -14.18 -25.10
N PRO A 465 21.70 -13.72 -23.84
CA PRO A 465 21.00 -14.38 -22.73
C PRO A 465 19.48 -14.32 -22.83
N LEU A 466 18.78 -15.00 -21.92
CA LEU A 466 17.33 -15.08 -21.88
C LEU A 466 16.92 -14.88 -20.43
N LEU A 467 16.34 -13.73 -20.13
CA LEU A 467 15.79 -13.40 -18.83
C LEU A 467 14.28 -13.57 -18.89
N LEU A 468 13.70 -14.04 -17.79
CA LEU A 468 12.25 -14.09 -17.60
C LEU A 468 11.95 -13.39 -16.28
N GLY A 469 11.01 -12.46 -16.31
CA GLY A 469 10.69 -11.67 -15.14
C GLY A 469 9.37 -10.95 -15.27
N ILE A 470 9.01 -10.22 -14.21
CA ILE A 470 7.84 -9.37 -14.11
C ILE A 470 8.28 -7.97 -14.53
N ALA A 471 7.73 -7.48 -15.62
CA ALA A 471 7.82 -6.07 -15.98
C ALA A 471 6.63 -5.34 -15.33
N ALA A 472 6.89 -4.22 -14.67
CA ALA A 472 5.87 -3.37 -14.08
C ALA A 472 6.21 -1.89 -14.31
N ALA A 473 5.22 -1.09 -14.67
CA ALA A 473 5.34 0.36 -14.75
C ALA A 473 4.05 1.04 -14.32
N SER A 474 4.17 2.15 -13.61
CA SER A 474 3.01 2.98 -13.23
C SER A 474 2.42 3.75 -14.39
N ASN A 475 3.20 3.97 -15.45
CA ASN A 475 2.86 4.82 -16.61
C ASN A 475 2.51 6.28 -16.24
N ILE A 476 3.07 6.73 -15.11
CA ILE A 476 3.05 8.11 -14.62
C ILE A 476 4.44 8.46 -14.07
N ALA A 477 4.68 9.74 -13.79
CA ALA A 477 5.95 10.21 -13.25
C ALA A 477 6.30 9.61 -11.88
N ASN A 478 5.30 9.14 -11.12
CA ASN A 478 5.42 8.58 -9.77
C ASN A 478 5.42 7.05 -9.78
N THR A 479 5.54 6.42 -8.60
CA THR A 479 5.48 4.95 -8.42
C THR A 479 4.05 4.44 -8.24
N THR A 480 3.79 3.24 -8.78
CA THR A 480 2.63 2.41 -8.46
C THR A 480 3.07 1.17 -7.69
N THR A 481 2.17 0.59 -6.89
CA THR A 481 2.38 -0.75 -6.34
C THR A 481 1.51 -1.75 -7.07
N VAL A 482 2.12 -2.87 -7.47
CA VAL A 482 1.43 -4.06 -7.95
C VAL A 482 1.74 -5.24 -7.04
N ARG A 483 0.77 -6.12 -6.87
CA ARG A 483 0.92 -7.36 -6.11
C ARG A 483 0.61 -8.53 -7.02
N VAL A 484 1.51 -9.50 -7.05
CA VAL A 484 1.39 -10.67 -7.94
C VAL A 484 1.83 -11.91 -7.18
N ALA A 485 1.12 -13.02 -7.35
CA ALA A 485 1.66 -14.32 -6.97
C ALA A 485 2.33 -14.93 -8.20
N VAL A 486 3.49 -15.56 -8.01
CA VAL A 486 4.31 -16.12 -9.08
C VAL A 486 4.62 -17.56 -8.76
N LYS A 487 4.39 -18.45 -9.73
CA LYS A 487 4.73 -19.87 -9.65
C LYS A 487 5.67 -20.26 -10.79
#